data_AF-A0A662H929-F1
#
_entry.id   AF-A0A662H929-F1
#
_cell.length_a   1.000
_cell.length_b   1.000
_cell.length_c   1.000
_cell.angle_alpha   90.00
_cell.angle_beta   90.00
_cell.angle_gamma   90.00
#
_symmetry.space_group_name_H-M   'P 1'
#
loop_
_entity.id
_entity.type
_entity.pdbx_description
1 polymer ?
#
loop_
_entity_poly.entity_id
_entity_poly.type
_entity_poly.pdbx_seq_one_letter_code
_entity_poly.pdbx_strand_id
1 'polypeptide(L)'
;DFGLKDVVRFGARRGIKLALELRMRRRALSEIEQKILETSYLHAPDADIVTVVYVKDEKEKYKLENVPDALIISKEDYLGRLVGRNGERIRAIEKDTELSLRAIELTLDLKPLITSLHPIGWIGKHIVDVDFAGPDLVVTVNFENYGAFLGAKGAHIRLIDSVMRKLLDVGVKVKQLQRTKEARGRRR
;
A
#
# COMPACT_ATOMS: atom_id res chain seq x y z
N ASP A 1 -13.61 4.56 -18.19
CA ASP A 1 -12.26 4.34 -17.65
C ASP A 1 -11.96 2.86 -17.63
N PHE A 2 -10.85 2.47 -18.25
CA PHE A 2 -10.32 1.12 -18.20
C PHE A 2 -9.37 1.02 -16.99
N GLY A 3 -9.64 0.10 -16.07
CA GLY A 3 -8.75 -0.20 -14.94
C GLY A 3 -7.61 -1.16 -15.34
N LEU A 4 -6.68 -1.42 -14.42
CA LEU A 4 -5.65 -2.45 -14.58
C LEU A 4 -6.24 -3.82 -14.88
N LYS A 5 -7.43 -4.10 -14.34
CA LYS A 5 -8.10 -5.39 -14.51
C LYS A 5 -8.66 -5.59 -15.90
N ASP A 6 -9.01 -4.51 -16.59
CA ASP A 6 -9.46 -4.56 -17.99
C ASP A 6 -8.31 -4.86 -18.96
N VAL A 7 -7.07 -4.84 -18.47
CA VAL A 7 -5.88 -5.22 -19.23
C VAL A 7 -5.77 -6.74 -19.27
N VAL A 8 -6.30 -7.34 -20.33
CA VAL A 8 -6.26 -8.79 -20.55
C VAL A 8 -4.91 -9.25 -21.13
N ARG A 9 -4.21 -8.37 -21.87
CA ARG A 9 -2.97 -8.73 -22.57
C ARG A 9 -1.77 -8.78 -21.62
N PHE A 10 -1.09 -9.93 -21.58
CA PHE A 10 0.08 -10.15 -20.73
C PHE A 10 1.22 -9.14 -20.96
N GLY A 11 1.49 -8.78 -22.22
CA GLY A 11 2.48 -7.74 -22.55
C GLY A 11 2.12 -6.36 -21.99
N ALA A 12 0.85 -6.00 -22.00
CA ALA A 12 0.38 -4.73 -21.43
C ALA A 12 0.46 -4.73 -19.90
N ARG A 13 0.15 -5.85 -19.23
CA ARG A 13 0.35 -6.00 -17.77
C ARG A 13 1.81 -5.81 -17.37
N ARG A 14 2.74 -6.42 -18.11
CA ARG A 14 4.18 -6.23 -17.91
C ARG A 14 4.61 -4.77 -18.10
N GLY A 15 4.11 -4.13 -19.16
CA GLY A 15 4.39 -2.72 -19.44
C GLY A 15 3.92 -1.80 -18.31
N ILE A 16 2.71 -2.03 -17.77
CA ILE A 16 2.18 -1.24 -16.66
C ILE A 16 2.98 -1.47 -15.37
N LYS A 17 3.31 -2.72 -15.06
CA LYS A 17 4.14 -3.03 -13.89
C LYS A 17 5.48 -2.31 -13.96
N LEU A 18 6.15 -2.38 -15.11
CA LEU A 18 7.41 -1.69 -15.34
C LEU A 18 7.26 -0.17 -15.22
N ALA A 19 6.18 0.40 -15.76
CA ALA A 19 5.92 1.84 -15.66
C ALA A 19 5.71 2.29 -14.21
N LEU A 20 4.95 1.52 -13.41
CA LEU A 20 4.77 1.76 -11.97
C LEU A 20 6.10 1.69 -11.22
N GLU A 21 6.90 0.65 -11.50
CA GLU A 21 8.22 0.47 -10.90
C GLU A 21 9.14 1.67 -11.20
N LEU A 22 9.25 2.06 -12.48
CA LEU A 22 10.08 3.19 -12.89
C LEU A 22 9.62 4.51 -12.28
N ARG A 23 8.31 4.73 -12.17
CA ARG A 23 7.76 5.94 -11.54
C ARG A 23 8.13 6.01 -10.06
N MET A 24 7.97 4.90 -9.33
CA MET A 24 8.32 4.82 -7.91
C MET A 24 9.84 4.97 -7.66
N ARG A 25 10.68 4.37 -8.52
CA ARG A 25 12.16 4.47 -8.41
C ARG A 25 12.68 5.87 -8.70
N ARG A 26 12.05 6.62 -9.60
CA ARG A 26 12.49 7.97 -10.00
C ARG A 26 12.06 9.06 -9.02
N ARG A 27 11.20 8.74 -8.05
CA ARG A 27 10.73 9.70 -7.06
C ARG A 27 11.92 10.17 -6.21
N ALA A 28 11.96 11.46 -5.90
CA ALA A 28 12.90 12.01 -4.92
C ALA A 28 12.60 11.46 -3.52
N LEU A 29 13.63 10.97 -2.85
CA LEU A 29 13.56 10.49 -1.47
C LEU A 29 13.90 11.63 -0.52
N SER A 30 13.22 11.68 0.63
CA SER A 30 13.66 12.53 1.74
C SER A 30 14.92 11.97 2.39
N GLU A 31 15.62 12.78 3.20
CA GLU A 31 16.80 12.33 3.95
C GLU A 31 16.50 11.09 4.83
N ILE A 32 15.31 11.06 5.45
CA ILE A 32 14.86 9.92 6.26
C ILE A 32 14.62 8.68 5.40
N GLU A 33 13.94 8.84 4.26
CA GLU A 33 13.69 7.74 3.32
C GLU A 33 15.00 7.18 2.76
N GLN A 34 15.96 8.05 2.46
CA GLN A 34 17.29 7.67 2.01
C GLN A 34 18.06 6.92 3.11
N LYS A 35 18.02 7.39 4.36
CA LYS A 35 18.61 6.67 5.49
C LYS A 35 18.02 5.26 5.63
N ILE A 36 16.69 5.11 5.55
CA ILE A 36 16.03 3.79 5.63
C ILE A 36 16.49 2.90 4.46
N LEU A 37 16.59 3.44 3.25
CA LEU A 37 17.05 2.70 2.08
C LEU A 37 18.50 2.21 2.24
N GLU A 38 19.40 3.07 2.71
CA GLU A 38 20.81 2.74 2.96
C GLU A 38 20.96 1.67 4.05
N THR A 39 20.26 1.84 5.19
CA THR A 39 20.23 0.83 6.25
C THR A 39 19.61 -0.49 5.76
N SER A 40 18.64 -0.43 4.84
CA SER A 40 18.06 -1.64 4.26
C SER A 40 19.08 -2.41 3.43
N TYR A 41 19.91 -1.74 2.62
CA TYR A 41 20.97 -2.40 1.86
C TYR A 41 22.13 -2.91 2.73
N LEU A 42 22.35 -2.31 3.91
CA LEU A 42 23.31 -2.81 4.88
C LEU A 42 22.93 -4.21 5.40
N HIS A 43 21.66 -4.41 5.75
CA HIS A 43 21.16 -5.67 6.34
C HIS A 43 20.60 -6.67 5.33
N ALA A 44 20.17 -6.20 4.16
CA ALA A 44 19.61 -7.00 3.08
C ALA A 44 20.23 -6.60 1.72
N PRO A 45 21.54 -6.83 1.51
CA PRO A 45 22.24 -6.39 0.29
C PRO A 45 21.76 -7.09 -0.99
N ASP A 46 21.11 -8.26 -0.86
CA ASP A 46 20.53 -9.03 -1.95
C ASP A 46 19.04 -8.70 -2.21
N ALA A 47 18.44 -7.80 -1.43
CA ALA A 47 17.10 -7.29 -1.70
C ALA A 47 17.11 -6.28 -2.85
N ASP A 48 16.04 -6.26 -3.66
CA ASP A 48 15.80 -5.25 -4.69
C ASP A 48 14.67 -4.36 -4.20
N ILE A 49 15.02 -3.15 -3.76
CA ILE A 49 14.07 -2.17 -3.23
C ILE A 49 13.71 -1.19 -4.33
N VAL A 50 12.40 -1.04 -4.57
CA VAL A 50 11.84 -0.09 -5.53
C VAL A 50 11.88 1.32 -4.92
N THR A 51 11.34 1.48 -3.72
CA THR A 51 11.30 2.77 -3.01
C THR A 51 10.93 2.58 -1.53
N VAL A 52 11.12 3.63 -0.74
CA VAL A 52 10.72 3.71 0.67
C VAL A 52 9.88 4.96 0.86
N VAL A 53 8.72 4.86 1.51
CA VAL A 53 7.88 6.02 1.83
C VAL A 53 7.83 6.24 3.33
N TYR A 54 8.15 7.45 3.77
CA TYR A 54 8.01 7.87 5.16
C TYR A 54 6.56 8.31 5.46
N VAL A 55 5.97 7.70 6.49
CA VAL A 55 4.53 7.76 6.81
C VAL A 55 4.28 8.40 8.19
N LYS A 56 5.30 8.47 9.05
CA LYS A 56 5.17 8.91 10.45
C LYS A 56 4.56 10.30 10.59
N ASP A 57 4.93 11.26 9.73
CA ASP A 57 4.37 12.62 9.76
C ASP A 57 2.85 12.60 9.57
N GLU A 58 2.36 11.83 8.61
CA GLU A 58 0.93 11.68 8.39
C GLU A 58 0.24 10.88 9.48
N LYS A 59 0.89 9.82 9.97
CA LYS A 59 0.38 9.03 11.10
C LYS A 59 0.12 9.93 12.30
N GLU A 60 1.07 10.80 12.65
CA GLU A 60 0.96 11.74 13.77
C GLU A 60 -0.08 12.83 13.49
N LYS A 61 -0.10 13.39 12.27
CA LYS A 61 -1.10 14.37 11.83
C LYS A 61 -2.53 13.87 12.01
N TYR A 62 -2.78 12.60 11.69
CA TYR A 62 -4.11 11.99 11.81
C TYR A 62 -4.34 11.27 13.15
N LYS A 63 -3.35 11.30 14.06
CA LYS A 63 -3.38 10.64 15.38
C LYS A 63 -3.75 9.15 15.28
N LEU A 64 -3.15 8.46 14.33
CA LEU A 64 -3.42 7.05 14.06
C LEU A 64 -2.39 6.16 14.73
N GLU A 65 -2.86 5.11 15.39
CA GLU A 65 -2.02 4.05 15.94
C GLU A 65 -1.98 2.84 15.00
N ASN A 66 -1.06 1.91 15.22
CA ASN A 66 -0.94 0.65 14.46
C ASN A 66 -0.65 0.82 12.96
N VAL A 67 -0.13 1.97 12.56
CA VAL A 67 0.40 2.27 11.21
C VAL A 67 1.93 2.28 11.30
N PRO A 68 2.65 1.69 10.32
CA PRO A 68 4.10 1.75 10.31
C PRO A 68 4.60 3.19 10.15
N ASP A 69 5.81 3.47 10.66
CA ASP A 69 6.48 4.76 10.46
C ASP A 69 6.99 4.94 9.03
N ALA A 70 7.34 3.84 8.37
CA ALA A 70 7.66 3.84 6.95
C ALA A 70 7.26 2.52 6.25
N LEU A 71 7.00 2.63 4.95
CA LEU A 71 6.69 1.51 4.07
C LEU A 71 7.82 1.30 3.06
N ILE A 72 8.42 0.11 3.06
CA ILE A 72 9.41 -0.31 2.08
C ILE A 72 8.71 -1.12 0.99
N ILE A 73 8.90 -0.72 -0.26
CA ILE A 73 8.37 -1.43 -1.42
C ILE A 73 9.52 -2.14 -2.11
N SER A 74 9.50 -3.46 -2.05
CA SER A 74 10.44 -4.34 -2.75
C SER A 74 9.91 -4.72 -4.13
N LYS A 75 10.81 -5.11 -5.02
CA LYS A 75 10.42 -5.76 -6.27
C LYS A 75 9.74 -7.09 -5.96
N GLU A 76 8.80 -7.50 -6.82
CA GLU A 76 8.18 -8.83 -6.74
C GLU A 76 9.27 -9.92 -6.65
N ASP A 77 9.07 -10.90 -5.76
CA ASP A 77 9.97 -12.00 -5.42
C ASP A 77 11.21 -11.63 -4.58
N TYR A 78 11.36 -10.37 -4.15
CA TYR A 78 12.48 -9.92 -3.31
C TYR A 78 12.09 -9.63 -1.85
N LEU A 79 10.81 -9.65 -1.50
CA LEU A 79 10.36 -9.36 -0.12
C LEU A 79 10.98 -10.31 0.90
N GLY A 80 11.08 -11.61 0.57
CA GLY A 80 11.70 -12.59 1.46
C GLY A 80 13.16 -12.25 1.80
N ARG A 81 13.90 -11.66 0.86
CA ARG A 81 15.28 -11.20 1.07
C ARG A 81 15.34 -9.96 1.97
N LEU A 82 14.40 -9.03 1.80
CA LEU A 82 14.30 -7.85 2.65
C LEU A 82 13.89 -8.21 4.09
N VAL A 83 12.95 -9.14 4.26
CA VAL A 83 12.42 -9.54 5.57
C VAL A 83 13.40 -10.47 6.31
N GLY A 84 14.05 -11.39 5.61
CA GLY A 84 14.93 -12.41 6.20
C GLY A 84 14.15 -13.52 6.93
N ARG A 85 14.87 -14.51 7.48
CA ARG A 85 14.22 -15.61 8.20
C ARG A 85 13.61 -15.08 9.49
N ASN A 86 12.34 -15.39 9.75
CA ASN A 86 11.60 -14.92 10.93
C ASN A 86 11.59 -13.38 11.12
N GLY A 87 11.82 -12.61 10.04
CA GLY A 87 11.90 -11.15 10.11
C GLY A 87 13.20 -10.60 10.69
N GLU A 88 14.27 -11.40 10.74
CA GLU A 88 15.54 -10.98 11.34
C GLU A 88 16.13 -9.71 10.71
N ARG A 89 16.04 -9.58 9.38
CA ARG A 89 16.63 -8.46 8.63
C ARG A 89 15.80 -7.20 8.80
N ILE A 90 14.48 -7.29 8.63
CA ILE A 90 13.61 -6.13 8.84
C ILE A 90 13.70 -5.60 10.28
N ARG A 91 13.80 -6.49 11.28
CA ARG A 91 13.99 -6.07 12.69
C ARG A 91 15.34 -5.39 12.94
N ALA A 92 16.40 -5.81 12.25
CA ALA A 92 17.69 -5.13 12.34
C ALA A 92 17.61 -3.72 11.75
N ILE A 93 16.91 -3.56 10.62
CA ILE A 93 16.67 -2.24 10.01
C ILE A 93 15.80 -1.37 10.94
N GLU A 94 14.74 -1.92 11.53
CA GLU A 94 13.89 -1.21 12.52
C GLU A 94 14.72 -0.75 13.72
N LYS A 95 15.63 -1.59 14.23
CA LYS A 95 16.49 -1.25 15.36
C LYS A 95 17.44 -0.10 15.05
N ASP A 96 18.08 -0.11 13.87
CA ASP A 96 19.06 0.91 13.48
C ASP A 96 18.41 2.23 13.04
N THR A 97 17.17 2.17 12.54
CA THR A 97 16.41 3.35 12.17
C THR A 97 15.57 3.92 13.31
N GLU A 98 15.32 3.14 14.37
CA GLU A 98 14.38 3.44 15.46
C GLU A 98 12.95 3.73 14.95
N LEU A 99 12.57 3.08 13.85
CA LEU A 99 11.28 3.23 13.19
C LEU A 99 10.59 1.87 13.07
N SER A 100 9.27 1.85 13.21
CA SER A 100 8.48 0.68 12.86
C SER A 100 8.31 0.61 11.34
N LEU A 101 8.76 -0.48 10.74
CA LEU A 101 8.80 -0.64 9.29
C LEU A 101 7.81 -1.71 8.84
N ARG A 102 7.24 -1.50 7.66
CA ARG A 102 6.49 -2.54 6.96
C ARG A 102 7.04 -2.69 5.56
N ALA A 103 7.11 -3.93 5.07
CA ALA A 103 7.58 -4.23 3.73
C ALA A 103 6.49 -4.92 2.91
N ILE A 104 6.38 -4.55 1.64
CA ILE A 104 5.48 -5.18 0.66
C ILE A 104 6.20 -5.41 -0.68
N GLU A 105 5.59 -6.20 -1.54
CA GLU A 105 6.03 -6.37 -2.94
C GLU A 105 5.26 -5.45 -3.87
N LEU A 106 5.94 -4.94 -4.89
CA LEU A 106 5.31 -4.26 -6.00
C LEU A 106 4.69 -5.30 -6.95
N THR A 107 3.39 -5.50 -6.80
CA THR A 107 2.56 -6.32 -7.70
C THR A 107 1.49 -5.46 -8.37
N LEU A 108 0.76 -6.04 -9.33
CA LEU A 108 -0.44 -5.40 -9.90
C LEU A 108 -1.69 -5.57 -9.00
N ASP A 109 -1.61 -6.41 -7.96
CA ASP A 109 -2.60 -6.38 -6.89
C ASP A 109 -2.22 -5.26 -5.92
N LEU A 110 -3.04 -4.20 -5.90
CA LEU A 110 -2.81 -3.02 -5.09
C LEU A 110 -3.44 -3.13 -3.70
N LYS A 111 -4.15 -4.22 -3.38
CA LYS A 111 -4.70 -4.45 -2.03
C LYS A 111 -3.63 -4.43 -0.93
N PRO A 112 -2.47 -5.10 -1.06
CA PRO A 112 -1.41 -5.09 -0.05
C PRO A 112 -0.97 -3.68 0.32
N LEU A 113 -0.83 -2.78 -0.66
CA LEU A 113 -0.46 -1.38 -0.47
C LEU A 113 -1.45 -0.61 0.42
N ILE A 114 -2.75 -0.84 0.22
CA ILE A 114 -3.80 -0.23 1.05
C ILE A 114 -3.78 -0.85 2.46
N THR A 115 -3.73 -2.17 2.56
CA THR A 115 -3.79 -2.87 3.85
C THR A 115 -2.54 -2.65 4.71
N SER A 116 -1.36 -2.43 4.10
CA SER A 116 -0.13 -2.17 4.83
C SER A 116 -0.13 -0.82 5.53
N LEU A 117 -0.91 0.14 5.05
CA LEU A 117 -1.02 1.49 5.61
C LEU A 117 -2.25 1.67 6.51
N HIS A 118 -3.21 0.76 6.43
CA HIS A 118 -4.45 0.89 7.17
C HIS A 118 -4.27 0.51 8.65
N PRO A 119 -4.77 1.31 9.62
CA PRO A 119 -4.64 1.04 11.06
C PRO A 119 -5.29 -0.28 11.52
N ILE A 120 -6.39 -0.66 10.86
CA ILE A 120 -7.17 -1.86 11.19
C ILE A 120 -6.66 -3.06 10.40
N GLY A 121 -6.02 -4.03 11.08
CA GLY A 121 -5.39 -5.18 10.43
C GLY A 121 -6.34 -6.12 9.67
N TRP A 122 -7.59 -6.28 10.12
CA TRP A 122 -8.56 -7.16 9.44
C TRP A 122 -9.29 -6.49 8.27
N ILE A 123 -8.99 -5.23 7.96
CA ILE A 123 -9.74 -4.46 6.96
C ILE A 123 -9.66 -5.07 5.56
N GLY A 124 -8.58 -5.79 5.24
CA GLY A 124 -8.36 -6.40 3.93
C GLY A 124 -9.51 -7.32 3.52
N LYS A 125 -10.19 -7.96 4.48
CA LYS A 125 -11.36 -8.82 4.25
C LYS A 125 -12.57 -8.07 3.67
N HIS A 126 -12.59 -6.74 3.82
CA HIS A 126 -13.67 -5.86 3.40
C HIS A 126 -13.37 -5.14 2.09
N ILE A 127 -12.11 -5.19 1.63
CA ILE A 127 -11.69 -4.63 0.35
C ILE A 127 -12.08 -5.61 -0.76
N VAL A 128 -13.13 -5.24 -1.50
CA VAL A 128 -13.59 -6.00 -2.66
C VAL A 128 -12.60 -5.84 -3.79
N ASP A 129 -12.22 -4.59 -4.06
CA ASP A 129 -11.38 -4.24 -5.21
C ASP A 129 -10.52 -3.01 -4.97
N VAL A 130 -9.39 -2.93 -5.67
CA VAL A 130 -8.51 -1.76 -5.74
C VAL A 130 -8.03 -1.65 -7.18
N ASP A 131 -8.41 -0.57 -7.86
CA ASP A 131 -8.02 -0.35 -9.26
C ASP A 131 -7.91 1.14 -9.60
N PHE A 132 -7.15 1.49 -10.63
CA PHE A 132 -7.09 2.86 -11.14
C PHE A 132 -8.35 3.20 -11.94
N ALA A 133 -8.91 4.38 -11.68
CA ALA A 133 -9.96 5.00 -12.48
C ALA A 133 -9.56 6.44 -12.79
N GLY A 134 -9.02 6.65 -14.00
CA GLY A 134 -8.44 7.92 -14.39
C GLY A 134 -7.22 8.27 -13.52
N PRO A 135 -7.16 9.47 -12.91
CA PRO A 135 -6.04 9.90 -12.07
C PRO A 135 -6.10 9.38 -10.63
N ASP A 136 -7.14 8.62 -10.27
CA ASP A 136 -7.40 8.18 -8.91
C ASP A 136 -7.27 6.67 -8.77
N LEU A 137 -6.81 6.22 -7.60
CA LEU A 137 -6.92 4.86 -7.14
C LEU A 137 -8.26 4.68 -6.43
N VAL A 138 -9.14 3.83 -6.96
CA VAL A 138 -10.45 3.56 -6.40
C VAL A 138 -10.42 2.28 -5.58
N VAL A 139 -10.73 2.40 -4.30
CA VAL A 139 -10.89 1.29 -3.36
C VAL A 139 -12.37 0.98 -3.20
N THR A 140 -12.80 -0.20 -3.65
CA THR A 140 -14.18 -0.68 -3.46
C THR A 140 -14.26 -1.50 -2.18
N VAL A 141 -15.13 -1.08 -1.27
CA VAL A 141 -15.29 -1.69 0.06
C VAL A 141 -16.71 -2.20 0.25
N ASN A 142 -16.88 -3.32 0.95
CA ASN A 142 -18.21 -3.83 1.26
C ASN A 142 -18.99 -2.89 2.18
N PHE A 143 -20.32 -3.00 2.12
CA PHE A 143 -21.23 -2.09 2.84
C PHE A 143 -21.02 -2.12 4.35
N GLU A 144 -20.78 -3.30 4.91
CA GLU A 144 -20.87 -3.60 6.34
C GLU A 144 -19.78 -2.92 7.17
N ASN A 145 -18.60 -2.67 6.60
CA ASN A 145 -17.48 -2.05 7.30
C ASN A 145 -16.93 -0.80 6.59
N TYR A 146 -17.75 -0.15 5.77
CA TYR A 146 -17.37 1.09 5.09
C TYR A 146 -16.96 2.20 6.06
N GLY A 147 -17.67 2.36 7.18
CA GLY A 147 -17.33 3.36 8.20
C GLY A 147 -15.97 3.09 8.88
N ALA A 148 -15.69 1.83 9.21
CA ALA A 148 -14.41 1.42 9.80
C ALA A 148 -13.23 1.62 8.81
N PHE A 149 -13.49 1.41 7.52
CA PHE A 149 -12.52 1.69 6.46
C PHE A 149 -12.16 3.18 6.36
N LEU A 150 -13.16 4.06 6.46
CA LEU A 150 -12.90 5.51 6.40
C LEU A 150 -12.21 6.03 7.67
N GLY A 151 -12.61 5.52 8.83
CA GLY A 151 -12.19 6.04 10.13
C GLY A 151 -12.88 7.35 10.49
N ALA A 152 -12.64 7.83 11.72
CA ALA A 152 -13.23 9.06 12.21
C ALA A 152 -12.89 10.25 11.30
N LYS A 153 -13.91 10.96 10.82
CA LYS A 153 -13.77 12.07 9.84
C LYS A 153 -12.96 11.70 8.58
N GLY A 154 -12.85 10.42 8.22
CA GLY A 154 -12.05 9.98 7.08
C GLY A 154 -10.54 9.93 7.33
N ALA A 155 -10.08 9.87 8.58
CA ALA A 155 -8.66 9.90 8.92
C ALA A 155 -7.84 8.79 8.25
N HIS A 156 -8.35 7.56 8.19
CA HIS A 156 -7.62 6.42 7.60
C HIS A 156 -7.41 6.63 6.11
N ILE A 157 -8.45 7.06 5.39
CA ILE A 157 -8.33 7.27 3.96
C ILE A 157 -7.47 8.48 3.62
N ARG A 158 -7.49 9.54 4.45
CA ARG A 158 -6.63 10.72 4.24
C ARG A 158 -5.15 10.41 4.46
N LEU A 159 -4.83 9.54 5.41
CA LEU A 159 -3.47 8.99 5.56
C LEU A 159 -3.04 8.29 4.27
N ILE A 160 -3.86 7.35 3.79
CA ILE A 160 -3.54 6.57 2.59
C ILE A 160 -3.46 7.47 1.36
N ASP A 161 -4.37 8.43 1.18
CA ASP A 161 -4.33 9.42 0.09
C ASP A 161 -3.04 10.23 0.11
N SER A 162 -2.58 10.71 1.27
CA SER A 162 -1.31 11.44 1.39
C SER A 162 -0.11 10.59 0.98
N VAL A 163 -0.07 9.34 1.45
CA VAL A 163 1.00 8.40 1.11
C VAL A 163 0.98 8.06 -0.39
N MET A 164 -0.19 7.88 -0.99
CA MET A 164 -0.34 7.60 -2.42
C MET A 164 0.04 8.79 -3.29
N ARG A 165 -0.27 10.02 -2.87
CA ARG A 165 0.21 11.24 -3.53
C ARG A 165 1.72 11.34 -3.48
N LYS A 166 2.35 11.06 -2.34
CA LYS A 166 3.81 10.98 -2.24
C LYS A 166 4.37 9.92 -3.19
N LEU A 167 3.82 8.70 -3.17
CA LEU A 167 4.38 7.54 -3.86
C LEU A 167 4.20 7.58 -5.39
N LEU A 168 3.00 7.93 -5.86
CA LEU A 168 2.60 7.81 -7.27
C LEU A 168 1.97 9.08 -7.85
N ASP A 169 1.81 10.15 -7.05
CA ASP A 169 1.06 11.35 -7.45
C ASP A 169 -0.35 10.98 -7.96
N VAL A 170 -1.02 10.12 -7.19
CA VAL A 170 -2.37 9.62 -7.44
C VAL A 170 -3.20 9.81 -6.18
N GLY A 171 -4.44 10.30 -6.35
CA GLY A 171 -5.42 10.41 -5.27
C GLY A 171 -6.09 9.08 -4.94
N VAL A 172 -6.71 8.97 -3.77
CA VAL A 172 -7.46 7.76 -3.37
C VAL A 172 -8.93 8.10 -3.16
N LYS A 173 -9.80 7.34 -3.84
CA LYS A 173 -11.26 7.41 -3.69
C LYS A 173 -11.79 6.11 -3.16
N VAL A 174 -12.83 6.18 -2.32
CA VAL A 174 -13.49 4.99 -1.78
C VAL A 174 -14.88 4.89 -2.37
N LYS A 175 -15.22 3.71 -2.88
CA LYS A 175 -16.55 3.38 -3.38
C LYS A 175 -17.17 2.31 -2.49
N GLN A 176 -18.40 2.54 -2.06
CA GLN A 176 -19.15 1.53 -1.34
C GLN A 176 -19.82 0.58 -2.34
N LEU A 177 -19.63 -0.72 -2.17
CA LEU A 177 -20.39 -1.71 -2.91
C LEU A 177 -21.83 -1.66 -2.44
N GLN A 178 -22.77 -1.28 -3.33
CA GLN A 178 -24.19 -1.33 -3.03
C GLN A 178 -24.59 -2.79 -2.81
N ARG A 179 -25.37 -3.07 -1.75
CA ARG A 179 -25.99 -4.40 -1.57
C ARG A 179 -26.92 -4.64 -2.76
N THR A 180 -26.55 -5.54 -3.68
CA THR A 180 -27.47 -6.04 -4.69
C THR A 180 -28.66 -6.67 -3.94
N LYS A 181 -29.88 -6.22 -4.24
CA LYS A 181 -31.13 -6.65 -3.57
C LYS A 181 -31.46 -8.15 -3.73
N GLU A 182 -30.66 -8.91 -4.48
CA GLU A 182 -30.98 -10.28 -4.92
C GLU A 182 -30.85 -11.36 -3.82
N ALA A 183 -30.17 -11.08 -2.70
CA ALA A 183 -30.03 -12.07 -1.62
C ALA A 183 -31.30 -12.25 -0.76
N ARG A 184 -32.33 -11.40 -0.90
CA ARG A 184 -33.58 -11.54 -0.12
C ARG A 184 -34.64 -12.45 -0.76
N GLY A 185 -34.41 -12.94 -1.99
CA GLY A 185 -35.38 -13.78 -2.70
C GLY A 185 -35.34 -15.29 -2.39
N ARG A 186 -34.35 -15.79 -1.63
CA ARG A 186 -34.14 -17.24 -1.41
C ARG A 186 -34.53 -17.76 -0.03
N ARG A 187 -35.29 -16.99 0.75
CA ARG A 187 -35.99 -17.50 1.94
C ARG A 187 -37.49 -17.30 1.73
N ARG A 188 -38.08 -18.19 0.95
CA ARG A 188 -39.48 -18.57 1.08
C ARG A 188 -39.51 -19.93 1.76
#